data_AF-A0A9W4TQL3-F1
#
_entry.id   AF-A0A9W4TQL3-F1
#
_cell.length_a   1.000
_cell.length_b   1.000
_cell.length_c   1.000
_cell.angle_alpha   90.00
_cell.angle_beta   90.00
_cell.angle_gamma   90.00
#
_symmetry.space_group_name_H-M   'P 1'
#
loop_
_entity.id
_entity.type
_entity.pdbx_description
1 polymer ?
#
loop_
_entity_poly.entity_id
_entity_poly.type
_entity_poly.pdbx_seq_one_letter_code
_entity_poly.pdbx_strand_id
1 'polypeptide(L)'
;MQAFYLKNSEGSYLSAITSKDHYGREQYGKICVASEEHGVAKIIAFCLNRYPGILFLFSEDGDLPMLLGDRPFASKIFPVGIEGGYSPHTVSLYDLQDHSWISIPPLSTEADLGGLRVSYGLHLCRMVDQKLSWEEISLEVAEYNSISANLKDYFLYLNEVFDRLPGLQFVKRILESRCPNDFKIDIINMYYPFLGVKDLNEISYEMQNSVDFRKDFVEVFCDDYWVKNALNPLLDWQENRQGRQIIECNQVFDVLQKHFTKHEFSSFTHAVNCAYRRIIEPRKRTCVVTTVRNEGTSILEWLAWHRKLGFEHFFVFSNNNDDGSDALLQALAEANVITWIKNEMGNDVRPQAKVCNYTFSSLPEILDYEWALLLDVDEFLSINRDSFKNIHDLLKWIERNEVDAVGFNWQYTCSSNLMDYKKDFVTKRIQYFINEDVIGLANNLIKSMSKPRYMISSGAHYAVWSAKYHATYRLIQGDIHRFAHNSGNYSDDPMWADHNHRGIANVIHYHFKSAKEFLLRLYRGDVLDAYSDSPVDMSLFKEHTIDTFNQQHMKYGAKILENYLFKEYELQEVVDQLLSLPKVDQAYQQILRITDDRVTNMLNFMLENQEQLGHNAKQLLKFIQE
;
A
#
# COMPACT_ATOMS: atom_id res chain seq x y z
N MET A 1 36.29 -15.98 -17.46
CA MET A 1 35.44 -15.64 -16.31
C MET A 1 35.98 -16.38 -15.09
N GLN A 2 36.12 -15.71 -13.95
CA GLN A 2 36.70 -16.26 -12.72
C GLN A 2 35.61 -16.32 -11.65
N ALA A 3 35.57 -17.42 -10.89
CA ALA A 3 34.64 -17.61 -9.78
C ALA A 3 35.40 -17.49 -8.45
N PHE A 4 34.71 -17.03 -7.41
CA PHE A 4 35.30 -16.72 -6.12
C PHE A 4 34.41 -17.20 -4.97
N TYR A 5 35.01 -17.66 -3.89
CA TYR A 5 34.37 -17.71 -2.58
C TYR A 5 34.62 -16.40 -1.84
N LEU A 6 33.66 -15.97 -1.04
CA LEU A 6 33.79 -14.78 -0.20
C LEU A 6 34.09 -15.19 1.23
N LYS A 7 35.13 -14.62 1.81
CA LYS A 7 35.52 -14.82 3.22
C LYS A 7 35.50 -13.51 3.97
N ASN A 8 34.98 -13.51 5.19
CA ASN A 8 35.09 -12.36 6.07
C ASN A 8 36.51 -12.19 6.64
N SER A 9 36.72 -11.15 7.45
CA SER A 9 38.01 -10.85 8.09
C SER A 9 38.52 -11.95 9.01
N GLU A 10 37.64 -12.83 9.48
CA GLU A 10 37.97 -13.99 10.32
C GLU A 10 38.26 -15.27 9.49
N GLY A 11 38.18 -15.18 8.15
CA GLY A 11 38.43 -16.29 7.24
C GLY A 11 37.24 -17.24 7.02
N SER A 12 36.07 -16.91 7.57
CA SER A 12 34.86 -17.73 7.47
C SER A 12 34.10 -17.43 6.17
N TYR A 13 33.54 -18.47 5.54
CA TYR A 13 32.85 -18.34 4.26
C TYR A 13 31.46 -17.71 4.40
N LEU A 14 31.10 -16.93 3.38
CA LEU A 14 29.72 -16.54 3.14
C LEU A 14 28.91 -17.75 2.65
N SER A 15 27.71 -17.91 3.19
CA SER A 15 26.83 -19.02 2.91
C SER A 15 25.36 -18.60 2.94
N ALA A 16 24.52 -19.41 2.31
CA ALA A 16 23.07 -19.32 2.39
C ALA A 16 22.53 -20.40 3.33
N ILE A 17 21.61 -20.01 4.22
CA ILE A 17 20.96 -20.90 5.19
C ILE A 17 19.45 -20.85 5.07
N THR A 18 18.80 -21.96 5.41
CA THR A 18 17.36 -21.99 5.67
C THR A 18 17.08 -21.47 7.08
N SER A 19 16.30 -20.40 7.20
CA SER A 19 15.82 -19.88 8.49
C SER A 19 14.31 -20.02 8.62
N LYS A 20 13.72 -19.63 9.75
CA LYS A 20 12.26 -19.48 9.88
C LYS A 20 11.91 -18.00 10.03
N ASP A 21 10.83 -17.54 9.40
CA ASP A 21 10.27 -16.20 9.62
C ASP A 21 9.68 -16.09 11.04
N HIS A 22 9.25 -14.89 11.43
CA HIS A 22 8.57 -14.63 12.70
C HIS A 22 7.22 -15.33 12.87
N TYR A 23 6.71 -15.98 11.82
CA TYR A 23 5.52 -16.83 11.84
C TYR A 23 5.86 -18.34 11.86
N GLY A 24 7.14 -18.70 11.96
CA GLY A 24 7.62 -20.07 11.99
C GLY A 24 7.65 -20.79 10.63
N ARG A 25 7.43 -20.08 9.52
CA ARG A 25 7.55 -20.62 8.15
C ARG A 25 9.00 -20.66 7.73
N GLU A 26 9.42 -21.68 7.01
CA GLU A 26 10.76 -21.72 6.43
C GLU A 26 10.97 -20.56 5.45
N GLN A 27 11.97 -19.73 5.71
CA GLN A 27 12.59 -18.80 4.78
C GLN A 27 13.80 -19.50 4.16
N TYR A 28 13.75 -19.72 2.86
CA TYR A 28 14.86 -20.31 2.12
C TYR A 28 15.92 -19.24 1.80
N GLY A 29 17.18 -19.50 2.18
CA GLY A 29 18.41 -18.85 1.69
C GLY A 29 18.72 -17.43 2.15
N LYS A 30 18.73 -17.22 3.46
CA LYS A 30 19.31 -16.02 4.07
C LYS A 30 20.84 -16.06 3.97
N ILE A 31 21.44 -14.97 3.49
CA ILE A 31 22.91 -14.81 3.40
C ILE A 31 23.50 -14.59 4.81
N CYS A 32 24.50 -15.38 5.22
CA CYS A 32 25.21 -15.27 6.49
C CYS A 32 26.67 -15.74 6.39
N VAL A 33 27.46 -15.54 7.45
CA VAL A 33 28.77 -16.20 7.62
C VAL A 33 28.56 -17.52 8.32
N ALA A 34 29.15 -18.58 7.79
CA ALA A 34 29.08 -19.90 8.39
C ALA A 34 30.31 -20.17 9.26
N SER A 35 30.10 -20.54 10.52
CA SER A 35 31.03 -21.44 11.23
C SER A 35 30.74 -22.88 10.76
N GLU A 36 31.73 -23.77 10.80
CA GLU A 36 31.81 -25.06 10.08
C GLU A 36 30.70 -26.13 10.34
N GLU A 37 29.53 -25.81 10.91
CA GLU A 37 28.51 -26.79 11.27
C GLU A 37 27.27 -26.81 10.35
N HIS A 38 26.69 -28.01 10.23
CA HIS A 38 25.80 -28.51 9.18
C HIS A 38 24.53 -27.68 8.84
N GLY A 39 24.10 -27.76 7.57
CA GLY A 39 22.84 -27.19 7.07
C GLY A 39 22.99 -25.92 6.23
N VAL A 40 24.16 -25.72 5.61
CA VAL A 40 24.62 -24.44 5.08
C VAL A 40 25.21 -24.63 3.68
N ALA A 41 24.73 -23.89 2.68
CA ALA A 41 25.24 -23.94 1.31
C ALA A 41 26.17 -22.76 1.04
N LYS A 42 27.43 -23.01 0.62
CA LYS A 42 28.37 -21.92 0.38
C LYS A 42 27.90 -21.04 -0.77
N ILE A 43 28.31 -19.77 -0.76
CA ILE A 43 28.05 -18.85 -1.84
C ILE A 43 29.29 -18.73 -2.73
N ILE A 44 29.07 -18.93 -4.03
CA ILE A 44 30.03 -18.66 -5.09
C ILE A 44 29.66 -17.31 -5.74
N ALA A 45 30.64 -16.46 -5.94
CA ALA A 45 30.54 -15.25 -6.74
C ALA A 45 31.22 -15.41 -8.10
N PHE A 46 30.74 -14.69 -9.10
CA PHE A 46 31.39 -14.56 -10.40
C PHE A 46 31.15 -13.17 -10.98
N CYS A 47 32.02 -12.71 -11.89
CA CYS A 47 31.88 -11.42 -12.59
C CYS A 47 31.57 -11.64 -14.07
N LEU A 48 30.63 -10.88 -14.63
CA LEU A 48 30.42 -10.80 -16.09
C LEU A 48 31.38 -9.80 -16.74
N ASN A 49 31.89 -10.09 -17.93
CA ASN A 49 32.86 -9.22 -18.62
C ASN A 49 32.27 -7.81 -18.86
N ARG A 50 30.98 -7.74 -19.21
CA ARG A 50 30.25 -6.50 -19.41
C ARG A 50 30.06 -5.68 -18.12
N TYR A 51 30.13 -6.31 -16.94
CA TYR A 51 29.90 -5.69 -15.63
C TYR A 51 31.00 -6.10 -14.65
N PRO A 52 32.26 -5.68 -14.86
CA PRO A 52 33.39 -6.16 -14.06
C PRO A 52 33.37 -5.69 -12.60
N GLY A 53 32.60 -4.64 -12.28
CA GLY A 53 32.39 -4.14 -10.92
C GLY A 53 31.19 -4.77 -10.18
N ILE A 54 30.56 -5.79 -10.77
CA ILE A 54 29.42 -6.51 -10.18
C ILE A 54 29.82 -7.96 -9.90
N LEU A 55 29.51 -8.44 -8.70
CA LEU A 55 29.55 -9.86 -8.36
C LEU A 55 28.14 -10.44 -8.46
N PHE A 56 28.02 -11.60 -9.06
CA PHE A 56 26.79 -12.38 -9.09
C PHE A 56 26.95 -13.52 -8.11
N LEU A 57 26.20 -13.49 -7.02
CA LEU A 57 26.25 -14.50 -5.97
C LEU A 57 25.28 -15.64 -6.32
N PHE A 58 25.71 -16.86 -6.04
CA PHE A 58 24.95 -18.09 -6.28
C PHE A 58 25.20 -19.09 -5.15
N SER A 59 24.16 -19.76 -4.68
CA SER A 59 24.30 -20.85 -3.70
C SER A 59 24.79 -22.13 -4.36
N GLU A 60 25.79 -22.80 -3.78
CA GLU A 60 26.22 -24.12 -4.27
C GLU A 60 25.10 -25.16 -4.25
N ASP A 61 24.14 -25.00 -3.32
CA ASP A 61 22.86 -25.66 -3.38
C ASP A 61 21.98 -24.91 -4.39
N GLY A 62 22.07 -25.31 -5.66
CA GLY A 62 21.43 -24.63 -6.78
C GLY A 62 19.90 -24.61 -6.74
N ASP A 63 19.27 -25.16 -5.70
CA ASP A 63 17.83 -25.03 -5.44
C ASP A 63 17.51 -24.06 -4.30
N LEU A 64 18.51 -23.59 -3.54
CA LEU A 64 18.36 -22.63 -2.47
C LEU A 64 18.41 -21.19 -3.03
N PRO A 65 17.28 -20.49 -3.16
CA PRO A 65 17.26 -19.13 -3.66
C PRO A 65 17.82 -18.17 -2.61
N MET A 66 18.41 -17.04 -3.02
CA MET A 66 19.08 -16.11 -2.11
C MET A 66 18.22 -14.89 -1.79
N LEU A 67 18.20 -14.50 -0.51
CA LEU A 67 17.45 -13.35 0.00
C LEU A 67 18.26 -12.48 0.96
N LEU A 68 18.02 -11.17 0.90
CA LEU A 68 18.39 -10.20 1.93
C LEU A 68 17.10 -9.66 2.57
N GLY A 69 16.87 -10.00 3.84
CA GLY A 69 15.69 -9.58 4.60
C GLY A 69 14.39 -10.26 4.15
N ASP A 70 13.24 -9.64 4.44
CA ASP A 70 11.90 -10.21 4.25
C ASP A 70 11.36 -10.05 2.81
N ARG A 71 12.21 -10.16 1.79
CA ARG A 71 11.74 -10.07 0.40
C ARG A 71 10.93 -11.31 0.02
N PRO A 72 9.76 -11.15 -0.62
CA PRO A 72 8.92 -12.27 -1.06
C PRO A 72 9.45 -12.99 -2.31
N PHE A 73 10.26 -12.32 -3.14
CA PHE A 73 10.69 -12.83 -4.45
C PHE A 73 12.20 -13.07 -4.42
N ALA A 74 12.57 -14.32 -4.15
CA ALA A 74 13.94 -14.78 -4.10
C ALA A 74 14.42 -15.11 -5.52
N SER A 75 15.70 -14.84 -5.80
CA SER A 75 16.36 -15.23 -7.05
C SER A 75 17.49 -16.21 -6.72
N LYS A 76 17.72 -17.22 -7.55
CA LYS A 76 18.88 -18.10 -7.37
C LYS A 76 20.22 -17.40 -7.65
N ILE A 77 20.19 -16.33 -8.43
CA ILE A 77 21.36 -15.49 -8.70
C ILE A 77 21.13 -14.08 -8.18
N PHE A 78 22.04 -13.61 -7.34
CA PHE A 78 21.91 -12.34 -6.63
C PHE A 78 23.01 -11.35 -7.04
N PRO A 79 22.70 -10.30 -7.84
CA PRO A 79 23.70 -9.34 -8.30
C PRO A 79 24.01 -8.27 -7.24
N VAL A 80 25.30 -8.09 -6.92
CA VAL A 80 25.79 -7.12 -5.94
C VAL A 80 26.88 -6.23 -6.53
N GLY A 81 26.78 -4.93 -6.28
CA GLY A 81 27.82 -3.96 -6.58
C GLY A 81 29.00 -4.06 -5.62
N ILE A 82 30.17 -3.69 -6.11
CA ILE A 82 31.42 -3.59 -5.36
C ILE A 82 31.76 -2.11 -5.23
N GLU A 83 31.89 -1.61 -4.00
CA GLU A 83 32.42 -0.26 -3.74
C GLU A 83 33.68 -0.33 -2.87
N GLY A 84 34.73 0.38 -3.28
CA GLY A 84 35.98 0.45 -2.53
C GLY A 84 35.80 1.28 -1.27
N GLY A 85 36.08 0.69 -0.11
CA GLY A 85 36.08 1.39 1.17
C GLY A 85 37.27 2.36 1.31
N TYR A 86 37.26 3.14 2.40
CA TYR A 86 38.32 4.13 2.70
C TYR A 86 39.72 3.50 2.90
N SER A 87 39.81 2.21 3.23
CA SER A 87 41.08 1.48 3.31
C SER A 87 41.43 0.84 1.96
N PRO A 88 42.70 0.83 1.52
CA PRO A 88 43.13 0.30 0.22
C PRO A 88 42.78 -1.17 -0.08
N HIS A 89 42.22 -1.90 0.89
CA HIS A 89 41.88 -3.32 0.79
C HIS A 89 40.44 -3.65 1.24
N THR A 90 39.65 -2.65 1.63
CA THR A 90 38.26 -2.88 2.03
C THR A 90 37.32 -2.79 0.84
N VAL A 91 36.46 -3.80 0.68
CA VAL A 91 35.38 -3.84 -0.33
C VAL A 91 34.06 -4.00 0.38
N SER A 92 33.12 -3.09 0.12
CA SER A 92 31.76 -3.18 0.59
C SER A 92 30.85 -3.72 -0.52
N LEU A 93 29.95 -4.62 -0.17
CA LEU A 93 28.96 -5.16 -1.10
C LEU A 93 27.64 -4.39 -0.96
N TYR A 94 27.05 -4.05 -2.10
CA TYR A 94 25.82 -3.29 -2.17
C TYR A 94 24.79 -3.99 -3.05
N ASP A 95 23.58 -4.10 -2.54
CA ASP A 95 22.45 -4.70 -3.21
C ASP A 95 21.93 -3.79 -4.33
N LEU A 96 22.04 -4.27 -5.58
CA LEU A 96 21.61 -3.51 -6.76
C LEU A 96 20.09 -3.42 -6.90
N GLN A 97 19.31 -4.23 -6.17
CA GLN A 97 17.85 -4.20 -6.24
C GLN A 97 17.23 -3.21 -5.24
N ASP A 98 17.69 -3.21 -3.99
CA ASP A 98 17.15 -2.33 -2.93
C ASP A 98 17.96 -1.06 -2.71
N HIS A 99 19.05 -0.90 -3.45
CA HIS A 99 19.94 0.22 -3.27
C HIS A 99 20.47 0.34 -1.81
N SER A 100 20.81 -0.81 -1.20
CA SER A 100 21.25 -0.90 0.21
C SER A 100 22.54 -1.70 0.40
N TRP A 101 23.33 -1.36 1.41
CA TRP A 101 24.55 -2.11 1.76
C TRP A 101 24.24 -3.46 2.41
N ILE A 102 25.05 -4.47 2.10
CA ILE A 102 24.97 -5.78 2.73
C ILE A 102 25.74 -5.72 4.05
N SER A 103 25.05 -5.98 5.17
CA SER A 103 25.67 -6.08 6.50
C SER A 103 25.81 -7.54 6.91
N ILE A 104 26.98 -7.88 7.43
CA ILE A 104 27.37 -9.15 8.02
C ILE A 104 28.04 -8.79 9.38
N PRO A 105 27.97 -9.55 10.49
CA PRO A 105 27.27 -10.81 10.78
C PRO A 105 25.87 -10.63 11.43
N PRO A 106 25.04 -11.70 11.53
CA PRO A 106 23.83 -11.67 12.35
C PRO A 106 24.18 -11.66 13.84
N LEU A 107 23.59 -10.74 14.62
CA LEU A 107 23.57 -10.86 16.07
C LEU A 107 22.72 -12.08 16.48
N SER A 108 23.29 -12.93 17.31
CA SER A 108 22.53 -13.79 18.21
C SER A 108 22.46 -13.14 19.61
N THR A 109 21.26 -13.11 20.17
CA THR A 109 20.88 -12.81 21.57
C THR A 109 20.65 -11.35 22.01
N GLU A 110 19.56 -11.18 22.76
CA GLU A 110 19.15 -9.98 23.51
C GLU A 110 20.15 -9.53 24.61
N ALA A 111 21.33 -10.16 24.72
CA ALA A 111 22.24 -9.98 25.84
C ALA A 111 23.26 -8.83 25.71
N ASP A 112 23.41 -8.22 24.53
CA ASP A 112 24.49 -7.22 24.28
C ASP A 112 24.04 -5.75 24.28
N LEU A 113 22.79 -5.44 24.66
CA LEU A 113 22.30 -4.07 24.68
C LEU A 113 22.56 -3.35 26.01
N GLY A 114 23.84 -3.26 26.37
CA GLY A 114 24.35 -2.24 27.29
C GLY A 114 24.41 -0.87 26.62
N GLY A 115 23.27 -0.18 26.53
CA GLY A 115 23.24 1.29 26.40
C GLY A 115 23.35 1.92 25.01
N LEU A 116 22.99 1.24 23.92
CA LEU A 116 22.90 1.85 22.59
C LEU A 116 21.46 1.78 22.04
N ARG A 117 20.88 2.95 21.76
CA ARG A 117 19.58 3.07 21.09
C ARG A 117 19.74 2.70 19.62
N VAL A 118 19.01 1.68 19.18
CA VAL A 118 18.83 1.30 17.78
C VAL A 118 17.63 2.07 17.22
N SER A 119 17.82 2.77 16.10
CA SER A 119 16.73 3.40 15.34
C SER A 119 16.02 2.36 14.48
N TYR A 120 14.69 2.31 14.54
CA TYR A 120 13.86 1.51 13.63
C TYR A 120 13.91 2.12 12.22
N GLY A 121 14.62 1.45 11.31
CA GLY A 121 14.70 1.82 9.90
C GLY A 121 16.01 1.34 9.28
N LEU A 122 15.91 0.60 8.17
CA LEU A 122 16.98 0.32 7.18
C LEU A 122 18.40 0.51 7.72
N HIS A 123 18.99 -0.54 8.31
CA HIS A 123 20.37 -0.48 8.79
C HIS A 123 21.36 -0.44 7.62
N LEU A 124 21.62 0.78 7.12
CA LEU A 124 22.93 1.23 6.68
C LEU A 124 23.88 1.15 7.89
N CYS A 125 24.96 0.40 7.73
CA CYS A 125 26.09 0.24 8.66
C CYS A 125 25.77 -0.47 9.99
N ARG A 126 26.48 -1.56 10.28
CA ARG A 126 26.67 -2.00 11.65
C ARG A 126 28.13 -1.86 12.07
N MET A 127 28.30 -1.20 13.21
CA MET A 127 29.51 -1.00 13.98
C MET A 127 30.07 -2.36 14.41
N VAL A 128 31.27 -2.72 13.92
CA VAL A 128 31.91 -4.01 14.25
C VAL A 128 32.82 -3.88 15.48
N ASP A 129 33.16 -2.66 15.91
CA ASP A 129 33.99 -2.40 17.08
C ASP A 129 33.66 -1.05 17.77
N GLN A 130 34.35 -0.73 18.87
CA GLN A 130 34.27 0.56 19.56
C GLN A 130 34.64 1.77 18.67
N LYS A 131 35.08 1.55 17.41
CA LYS A 131 35.58 2.57 16.48
C LYS A 131 34.69 2.79 15.25
N LEU A 132 33.57 2.09 15.10
CA LEU A 132 32.62 2.26 13.98
C LEU A 132 33.15 1.80 12.60
N SER A 133 33.92 0.70 12.52
CA SER A 133 34.50 0.20 11.24
C SER A 133 33.58 -0.77 10.45
N TRP A 134 33.77 -0.87 9.12
CA TRP A 134 33.11 -1.82 8.20
C TRP A 134 33.75 -3.23 8.25
N GLU A 135 32.99 -4.30 7.98
CA GLU A 135 33.54 -5.67 7.84
C GLU A 135 34.23 -5.86 6.48
N GLU A 136 35.45 -6.40 6.51
CA GLU A 136 36.26 -6.67 5.30
C GLU A 136 35.89 -8.04 4.71
N ILE A 137 35.67 -8.09 3.40
CA ILE A 137 35.45 -9.34 2.65
C ILE A 137 36.58 -9.54 1.65
N SER A 138 37.19 -10.73 1.68
CA SER A 138 38.21 -11.17 0.73
C SER A 138 37.66 -12.17 -0.28
N LEU A 139 38.20 -12.15 -1.51
CA LEU A 139 37.83 -13.05 -2.60
C LEU A 139 38.88 -14.15 -2.75
N GLU A 140 38.47 -15.41 -2.57
CA GLU A 140 39.30 -16.59 -2.82
C GLU A 140 38.89 -17.24 -4.14
N VAL A 141 39.85 -17.55 -5.02
CA VAL A 141 39.55 -18.16 -6.31
C VAL A 141 38.96 -19.56 -6.13
N ALA A 142 37.78 -19.81 -6.71
CA ALA A 142 37.18 -21.13 -6.74
C ALA A 142 37.78 -21.97 -7.87
N GLU A 143 38.27 -23.17 -7.56
CA GLU A 143 38.74 -24.12 -8.57
C GLU A 143 37.58 -24.60 -9.45
N TYR A 144 37.76 -24.65 -10.78
CA TYR A 144 36.70 -25.03 -11.70
C TYR A 144 36.06 -26.41 -11.38
N ASN A 145 36.84 -27.35 -10.84
CA ASN A 145 36.35 -28.68 -10.50
C ASN A 145 35.52 -28.73 -9.22
N SER A 146 35.63 -27.73 -8.33
CA SER A 146 34.81 -27.65 -7.11
C SER A 146 33.44 -27.01 -7.37
N ILE A 147 33.27 -26.34 -8.50
CA ILE A 147 32.00 -25.69 -8.88
C ILE A 147 30.97 -26.73 -9.37
N SER A 148 29.73 -26.63 -8.90
CA SER A 148 28.61 -27.49 -9.30
C SER A 148 28.33 -27.43 -10.82
N ALA A 149 27.82 -28.53 -11.38
CA ALA A 149 27.52 -28.62 -12.82
C ALA A 149 26.45 -27.59 -13.24
N ASN A 150 25.40 -27.42 -12.42
CA ASN A 150 24.34 -26.44 -12.67
C ASN A 150 24.91 -25.03 -12.84
N LEU A 151 25.86 -24.63 -12.00
CA LEU A 151 26.48 -23.31 -12.07
C LEU A 151 27.33 -23.13 -13.33
N LYS A 152 27.98 -24.19 -13.81
CA LYS A 152 28.72 -24.17 -15.10
C LYS A 152 27.78 -23.94 -16.29
N ASP A 153 26.58 -24.50 -16.26
CA ASP A 153 25.58 -24.30 -17.32
C ASP A 153 25.07 -22.85 -17.33
N TYR A 154 24.81 -22.26 -16.15
CA TYR A 154 24.55 -20.82 -16.00
C TYR A 154 25.68 -19.98 -16.61
N PHE A 155 26.94 -20.31 -16.29
CA PHE A 155 28.10 -19.55 -16.76
C PHE A 155 28.29 -19.60 -18.26
N LEU A 156 28.18 -20.77 -18.88
CA LEU A 156 28.34 -20.93 -20.32
C LEU A 156 27.30 -20.10 -21.07
N TYR A 157 26.04 -20.18 -20.62
CA TYR A 157 24.94 -19.50 -21.28
C TYR A 157 24.95 -17.98 -21.08
N LEU A 158 25.20 -17.51 -19.85
CA LEU A 158 25.29 -16.08 -19.55
C LEU A 158 26.41 -15.39 -20.32
N ASN A 159 27.59 -16.01 -20.46
CA ASN A 159 28.67 -15.45 -21.28
C ASN A 159 28.28 -15.27 -22.75
N GLU A 160 27.48 -16.18 -23.31
CA GLU A 160 27.11 -16.10 -24.73
C GLU A 160 26.08 -15.01 -25.01
N VAL A 161 25.07 -14.89 -24.15
CA VAL A 161 23.89 -14.03 -24.39
C VAL A 161 24.05 -12.64 -23.76
N PHE A 162 24.55 -12.57 -22.53
CA PHE A 162 24.53 -11.35 -21.71
C PHE A 162 25.54 -10.28 -22.16
N ASP A 163 26.68 -10.72 -22.69
CA ASP A 163 27.73 -9.82 -23.19
C ASP A 163 27.32 -9.11 -24.51
N ARG A 164 26.27 -9.59 -25.20
CA ARG A 164 25.95 -9.15 -26.58
C ARG A 164 24.67 -8.34 -26.73
N LEU A 165 23.67 -8.55 -25.87
CA LEU A 165 22.32 -7.97 -26.05
C LEU A 165 21.92 -7.11 -24.84
N PRO A 166 21.44 -5.88 -25.02
CA PRO A 166 20.79 -5.10 -23.96
C PRO A 166 19.25 -5.23 -23.98
N GLY A 167 18.62 -4.93 -22.84
CA GLY A 167 17.22 -4.53 -22.75
C GLY A 167 16.23 -5.58 -23.29
N LEU A 168 15.28 -5.14 -24.12
CA LEU A 168 14.27 -6.01 -24.73
C LEU A 168 14.88 -7.16 -25.55
N GLN A 169 15.97 -6.92 -26.28
CA GLN A 169 16.61 -7.96 -27.11
C GLN A 169 17.18 -9.09 -26.26
N PHE A 170 17.73 -8.75 -25.09
CA PHE A 170 18.15 -9.75 -24.12
C PHE A 170 16.95 -10.58 -23.65
N VAL A 171 15.87 -9.93 -23.20
CA VAL A 171 14.66 -10.62 -22.70
C VAL A 171 14.08 -11.55 -23.76
N LYS A 172 13.89 -11.08 -25.00
CA LYS A 172 13.41 -11.90 -26.13
C LYS A 172 14.26 -13.14 -26.33
N ARG A 173 15.58 -12.97 -26.38
CA ARG A 173 16.51 -14.08 -26.59
C ARG A 173 16.42 -15.13 -25.48
N ILE A 174 16.20 -14.71 -24.23
CA ILE A 174 16.02 -15.64 -23.11
C ILE A 174 14.68 -16.38 -23.22
N LEU A 175 13.58 -15.67 -23.50
CA LEU A 175 12.25 -16.27 -23.64
C LEU A 175 12.21 -17.30 -24.77
N GLU A 176 12.80 -16.99 -25.93
CA GLU A 176 12.87 -17.85 -27.12
C GLU A 176 13.89 -19.00 -26.97
N SER A 177 14.70 -19.01 -25.92
CA SER A 177 15.72 -20.05 -25.73
C SER A 177 15.11 -21.41 -25.39
N ARG A 178 15.89 -22.46 -25.62
CA ARG A 178 15.55 -23.84 -25.29
C ARG A 178 15.84 -24.21 -23.82
N CYS A 179 16.27 -23.24 -23.02
CA CYS A 179 16.51 -23.46 -21.60
C CYS A 179 15.20 -23.77 -20.86
N PRO A 180 15.23 -24.50 -19.73
CA PRO A 180 14.06 -24.66 -18.87
C PRO A 180 13.50 -23.31 -18.38
N ASN A 181 12.20 -23.24 -18.10
CA ASN A 181 11.55 -21.99 -17.69
C ASN A 181 12.11 -21.43 -16.38
N ASP A 182 12.35 -22.26 -15.36
CA ASP A 182 12.95 -21.82 -14.09
C ASP A 182 14.29 -21.11 -14.31
N PHE A 183 15.11 -21.66 -15.21
CA PHE A 183 16.39 -21.08 -15.60
C PHE A 183 16.23 -19.73 -16.32
N LYS A 184 15.20 -19.58 -17.16
CA LYS A 184 14.87 -18.29 -17.80
C LYS A 184 14.47 -17.24 -16.76
N ILE A 185 13.63 -17.62 -15.79
CA ILE A 185 13.16 -16.75 -14.71
C ILE A 185 14.34 -16.23 -13.90
N ASP A 186 15.25 -17.11 -13.47
CA ASP A 186 16.43 -16.75 -12.68
C ASP A 186 17.32 -15.74 -13.41
N ILE A 187 17.60 -15.98 -14.70
CA ILE A 187 18.43 -15.08 -15.52
C ILE A 187 17.76 -13.72 -15.72
N ILE A 188 16.46 -13.67 -15.96
CA ILE A 188 15.75 -12.41 -16.20
C ILE A 188 15.65 -11.59 -14.90
N ASN A 189 15.34 -12.23 -13.76
CA ASN A 189 15.30 -11.55 -12.47
C ASN A 189 16.70 -11.04 -12.06
N MET A 190 17.75 -11.80 -12.35
CA MET A 190 19.14 -11.35 -12.19
C MET A 190 19.44 -10.13 -13.09
N TYR A 191 18.87 -10.05 -14.29
CA TYR A 191 19.11 -8.94 -15.22
C TYR A 191 18.28 -7.68 -14.90
N TYR A 192 17.12 -7.82 -14.26
CA TYR A 192 16.19 -6.72 -13.99
C TYR A 192 16.82 -5.43 -13.40
N PRO A 193 17.78 -5.49 -12.44
CA PRO A 193 18.39 -4.28 -11.89
C PRO A 193 19.01 -3.37 -12.97
N PHE A 194 19.50 -3.97 -14.06
CA PHE A 194 20.13 -3.25 -15.17
C PHE A 194 19.15 -2.68 -16.20
N LEU A 195 17.85 -2.98 -16.07
CA LEU A 195 16.82 -2.44 -16.95
C LEU A 195 16.42 -1.03 -16.50
N GLY A 196 16.62 -0.06 -17.40
CA GLY A 196 16.15 1.30 -17.21
C GLY A 196 14.69 1.49 -17.62
N VAL A 197 14.17 2.70 -17.41
CA VAL A 197 12.81 3.09 -17.84
C VAL A 197 12.59 2.83 -19.33
N LYS A 198 13.59 3.12 -20.16
CA LYS A 198 13.50 2.91 -21.61
C LYS A 198 13.27 1.43 -21.94
N ASP A 199 14.02 0.52 -21.32
CA ASP A 199 13.89 -0.92 -21.57
C ASP A 199 12.53 -1.45 -21.11
N LEU A 200 12.06 -1.03 -19.92
CA LEU A 200 10.75 -1.41 -19.41
C LEU A 200 9.59 -0.92 -20.30
N ASN A 201 9.73 0.30 -20.85
CA ASN A 201 8.76 0.82 -21.80
C ASN A 201 8.76 0.01 -23.10
N GLU A 202 9.94 -0.29 -23.67
CA GLU A 202 10.07 -1.15 -24.87
C GLU A 202 9.45 -2.54 -24.65
N ILE A 203 9.69 -3.16 -23.49
CA ILE A 203 9.07 -4.44 -23.11
C ILE A 203 7.55 -4.32 -23.03
N SER A 204 7.03 -3.23 -22.49
CA SER A 204 5.58 -3.00 -22.38
C SER A 204 4.92 -2.81 -23.75
N TYR A 205 5.57 -2.07 -24.65
CA TYR A 205 5.10 -1.94 -26.03
C TYR A 205 5.15 -3.27 -26.78
N GLU A 206 6.20 -4.08 -26.57
CA GLU A 206 6.28 -5.41 -27.16
C GLU A 206 5.16 -6.33 -26.63
N MET A 207 4.94 -6.32 -25.31
CA MET A 207 3.84 -7.05 -24.66
C MET A 207 2.46 -6.69 -25.25
N GLN A 208 2.27 -5.41 -25.58
CA GLN A 208 1.01 -4.93 -26.17
C GLN A 208 0.85 -5.36 -27.64
N ASN A 209 1.93 -5.33 -28.43
CA ASN A 209 1.84 -5.40 -29.90
C ASN A 209 2.26 -6.75 -30.50
N SER A 210 2.92 -7.61 -29.73
CA SER A 210 3.44 -8.91 -30.20
C SER A 210 2.77 -10.07 -29.48
N VAL A 211 1.92 -10.81 -30.20
CA VAL A 211 1.21 -11.98 -29.67
C VAL A 211 2.21 -13.07 -29.26
N ASP A 212 3.25 -13.29 -30.06
CA ASP A 212 4.28 -14.30 -29.79
C ASP A 212 5.07 -13.96 -28.52
N PHE A 213 5.54 -12.72 -28.38
CA PHE A 213 6.24 -12.28 -27.17
C PHE A 213 5.37 -12.41 -25.92
N ARG A 214 4.10 -11.99 -26.01
CA ARG A 214 3.15 -12.12 -24.89
C ARG A 214 2.95 -13.57 -24.50
N LYS A 215 2.77 -14.47 -25.48
CA LYS A 215 2.60 -15.89 -25.23
C LYS A 215 3.83 -16.49 -24.55
N ASP A 216 5.02 -16.25 -25.10
CA ASP A 216 6.27 -16.77 -24.55
C ASP A 216 6.53 -16.23 -23.12
N PHE A 217 6.23 -14.95 -22.88
CA PHE A 217 6.33 -14.35 -21.56
C PHE A 217 5.40 -15.03 -20.55
N VAL A 218 4.11 -15.17 -20.87
CA VAL A 218 3.12 -15.76 -19.97
C VAL A 218 3.39 -17.26 -19.76
N GLU A 219 3.91 -17.96 -20.76
CA GLU A 219 4.32 -19.36 -20.65
C GLU A 219 5.51 -19.54 -19.71
N VAL A 220 6.51 -18.66 -19.79
CA VAL A 220 7.69 -18.71 -18.90
C VAL A 220 7.32 -18.35 -17.47
N PHE A 221 6.49 -17.33 -17.26
CA PHE A 221 6.13 -16.82 -15.94
C PHE A 221 4.73 -17.26 -15.48
N CYS A 222 4.23 -18.41 -15.91
CA CYS A 222 2.84 -18.82 -15.69
C CYS A 222 2.45 -18.93 -14.21
N ASP A 223 3.40 -19.34 -13.35
CA ASP A 223 3.21 -19.48 -11.91
C ASP A 223 3.65 -18.25 -11.09
N ASP A 224 4.16 -17.21 -11.77
CA ASP A 224 4.55 -15.96 -11.11
C ASP A 224 3.33 -15.21 -10.56
N TYR A 225 3.47 -14.68 -9.34
CA TYR A 225 2.40 -13.98 -8.64
C TYR A 225 1.85 -12.80 -9.44
N TRP A 226 2.73 -11.95 -9.98
CA TRP A 226 2.33 -10.72 -10.68
C TRP A 226 1.74 -11.03 -12.04
N VAL A 227 2.25 -12.05 -12.73
CA VAL A 227 1.68 -12.49 -13.99
C VAL A 227 0.27 -13.03 -13.79
N LYS A 228 0.09 -13.95 -12.84
CA LYS A 228 -1.19 -14.59 -12.58
C LYS A 228 -2.26 -13.63 -12.03
N ASN A 229 -1.88 -12.77 -11.09
CA ASN A 229 -2.85 -12.00 -10.30
C ASN A 229 -2.94 -10.51 -10.68
N ALA A 230 -2.08 -10.00 -11.57
CA ALA A 230 -2.12 -8.61 -12.02
C ALA A 230 -2.03 -8.47 -13.55
N LEU A 231 -0.96 -8.95 -14.18
CA LEU A 231 -0.71 -8.72 -15.61
C LEU A 231 -1.72 -9.46 -16.50
N ASN A 232 -1.98 -10.75 -16.28
CA ASN A 232 -2.98 -11.49 -17.07
C ASN A 232 -4.39 -10.89 -16.93
N PRO A 233 -4.91 -10.63 -15.71
CA PRO A 233 -6.18 -9.93 -15.54
C PRO A 233 -6.22 -8.56 -16.25
N LEU A 234 -5.09 -7.83 -16.25
CA LEU A 234 -4.97 -6.55 -16.95
C LEU A 234 -5.04 -6.70 -18.47
N LEU A 235 -4.33 -7.68 -19.04
CA LEU A 235 -4.35 -8.01 -20.47
C LEU A 235 -5.77 -8.40 -20.90
N ASP A 236 -6.42 -9.30 -20.17
CA ASP A 236 -7.79 -9.77 -20.44
C ASP A 236 -8.80 -8.61 -20.34
N TRP A 237 -8.70 -7.79 -19.30
CA TRP A 237 -9.56 -6.63 -19.13
C TRP A 237 -9.38 -5.62 -20.26
N GLN A 238 -8.16 -5.38 -20.73
CA GLN A 238 -7.88 -4.36 -21.75
C GLN A 238 -8.56 -4.66 -23.09
N GLU A 239 -8.76 -5.93 -23.45
CA GLU A 239 -9.37 -6.31 -24.73
C GLU A 239 -10.79 -5.72 -24.90
N ASN A 240 -11.57 -5.73 -23.81
CA ASN A 240 -12.99 -5.37 -23.85
C ASN A 240 -13.31 -4.13 -22.99
N ARG A 241 -12.43 -3.80 -22.04
CA ARG A 241 -12.58 -2.79 -20.99
C ARG A 241 -13.99 -2.75 -20.38
N GLN A 242 -14.56 -3.93 -20.14
CA GLN A 242 -15.82 -4.07 -19.43
C GLN A 242 -15.53 -4.14 -17.93
N GLY A 243 -16.15 -3.24 -17.17
CA GLY A 243 -15.99 -3.21 -15.72
C GLY A 243 -16.82 -4.31 -15.05
N ARG A 244 -16.17 -5.11 -14.20
CA ARG A 244 -16.89 -6.00 -13.29
C ARG A 244 -17.62 -5.16 -12.25
N GLN A 245 -18.88 -5.51 -11.97
CA GLN A 245 -19.67 -4.83 -10.93
C GLN A 245 -19.37 -5.39 -9.54
N ILE A 246 -19.06 -6.69 -9.47
CA ILE A 246 -18.70 -7.37 -8.23
C ILE A 246 -17.36 -8.08 -8.46
N ILE A 247 -16.40 -7.82 -7.58
CA ILE A 247 -15.03 -8.37 -7.65
C ILE A 247 -14.69 -9.02 -6.31
N GLU A 248 -14.00 -10.16 -6.34
CA GLU A 248 -13.46 -10.80 -5.15
C GLU A 248 -11.98 -10.45 -4.98
N CYS A 249 -11.64 -9.79 -3.88
CA CYS A 249 -10.27 -9.59 -3.43
C CYS A 249 -9.96 -10.64 -2.35
N ASN A 250 -9.70 -11.87 -2.81
CA ASN A 250 -9.52 -13.02 -1.94
C ASN A 250 -8.17 -13.00 -1.18
N GLN A 251 -7.92 -14.05 -0.39
CA GLN A 251 -6.74 -14.16 0.48
C GLN A 251 -5.40 -14.23 -0.27
N VAL A 252 -5.38 -14.51 -1.58
CA VAL A 252 -4.11 -14.49 -2.36
C VAL A 252 -3.48 -13.09 -2.37
N PHE A 253 -4.30 -12.05 -2.19
CA PHE A 253 -3.86 -10.66 -2.13
C PHE A 253 -3.42 -10.22 -0.73
N ASP A 254 -3.54 -11.07 0.30
CA ASP A 254 -3.09 -10.75 1.67
C ASP A 254 -1.58 -10.52 1.74
N VAL A 255 -0.82 -11.13 0.82
CA VAL A 255 0.63 -10.92 0.70
C VAL A 255 0.97 -9.46 0.38
N LEU A 256 0.08 -8.74 -0.34
CA LEU A 256 0.31 -7.36 -0.75
C LEU A 256 0.48 -6.42 0.44
N GLN A 257 -0.13 -6.68 1.59
CA GLN A 257 0.00 -5.81 2.77
C GLN A 257 1.45 -5.65 3.27
N LYS A 258 2.32 -6.63 2.95
CA LYS A 258 3.75 -6.62 3.32
C LYS A 258 4.60 -5.86 2.31
N HIS A 259 4.02 -5.42 1.22
CA HIS A 259 4.72 -4.82 0.10
C HIS A 259 4.49 -3.31 0.08
N PHE A 260 5.53 -2.59 -0.38
CA PHE A 260 5.52 -1.16 -0.73
C PHE A 260 5.84 -0.11 0.34
N THR A 261 6.62 -0.46 1.37
CA THR A 261 7.37 0.57 2.13
C THR A 261 8.59 1.12 1.39
N LYS A 262 9.02 0.45 0.32
CA LYS A 262 10.15 0.86 -0.53
C LYS A 262 9.60 1.32 -1.88
N HIS A 263 10.03 2.48 -2.35
CA HIS A 263 9.68 3.07 -3.65
C HIS A 263 10.31 2.30 -4.83
N GLU A 264 10.23 0.96 -4.85
CA GLU A 264 10.85 0.10 -5.85
C GLU A 264 9.95 -1.07 -6.25
N PHE A 265 10.24 -1.66 -7.41
CA PHE A 265 9.53 -2.86 -7.86
C PHE A 265 10.02 -4.10 -7.10
N SER A 266 9.08 -5.00 -6.78
CA SER A 266 9.37 -6.23 -6.05
C SER A 266 9.99 -7.35 -6.91
N SER A 267 9.80 -7.32 -8.23
CA SER A 267 10.36 -8.28 -9.19
C SER A 267 10.38 -7.70 -10.62
N PHE A 268 10.99 -8.43 -11.57
CA PHE A 268 10.88 -8.11 -13.00
C PHE A 268 9.43 -8.08 -13.49
N THR A 269 8.64 -9.10 -13.13
CA THR A 269 7.24 -9.22 -13.55
C THR A 269 6.36 -8.13 -12.95
N HIS A 270 6.65 -7.69 -11.72
CA HIS A 270 6.03 -6.50 -11.13
C HIS A 270 6.37 -5.23 -11.93
N ALA A 271 7.66 -5.05 -12.29
CA ALA A 271 8.10 -3.91 -13.08
C ALA A 271 7.42 -3.88 -14.47
N VAL A 272 7.27 -5.04 -15.12
CA VAL A 272 6.55 -5.16 -16.40
C VAL A 272 5.06 -4.86 -16.22
N ASN A 273 4.40 -5.38 -15.17
CA ASN A 273 3.01 -5.03 -14.85
C ASN A 273 2.84 -3.51 -14.69
N CYS A 274 3.67 -2.87 -13.87
CA CYS A 274 3.62 -1.44 -13.67
C CYS A 274 3.91 -0.64 -14.96
N ALA A 275 4.92 -1.03 -15.73
CA ALA A 275 5.24 -0.37 -17.00
C ALA A 275 4.10 -0.53 -18.03
N TYR A 276 3.45 -1.69 -18.07
CA TYR A 276 2.28 -1.94 -18.90
C TYR A 276 1.06 -1.11 -18.47
N ARG A 277 0.83 -0.96 -17.15
CA ARG A 277 -0.22 -0.07 -16.61
C ARG A 277 -0.04 1.38 -17.11
N ARG A 278 1.20 1.87 -17.23
CA ARG A 278 1.50 3.26 -17.67
C ARG A 278 1.08 3.57 -19.11
N ILE A 279 1.02 2.58 -19.99
CA ILE A 279 0.60 2.77 -21.40
C ILE A 279 -0.91 2.62 -21.59
N ILE A 280 -1.65 2.32 -20.53
CA ILE A 280 -3.12 2.32 -20.56
C ILE A 280 -3.63 3.76 -20.48
N GLU A 281 -4.23 4.21 -21.58
CA GLU A 281 -4.92 5.50 -21.61
C GLU A 281 -6.27 5.40 -20.90
N PRO A 282 -6.58 6.29 -19.94
CA PRO A 282 -7.89 6.33 -19.28
C PRO A 282 -8.99 6.79 -20.25
N ARG A 283 -10.24 6.34 -20.03
CA ARG A 283 -11.42 6.78 -20.82
C ARG A 283 -12.34 7.70 -20.01
N LYS A 284 -12.17 7.71 -18.70
CA LYS A 284 -12.93 8.49 -17.72
C LYS A 284 -11.95 9.31 -16.89
N ARG A 285 -12.47 10.29 -16.17
CA ARG A 285 -11.68 11.30 -15.49
C ARG A 285 -11.45 11.00 -14.02
N THR A 286 -12.48 10.66 -13.25
CA THR A 286 -12.38 10.58 -11.78
C THR A 286 -13.16 9.43 -11.18
N CYS A 287 -12.56 8.73 -10.22
CA CYS A 287 -13.23 7.78 -9.33
C CYS A 287 -12.82 7.99 -7.88
N VAL A 288 -13.61 7.41 -6.96
CA VAL A 288 -13.27 7.30 -5.54
C VAL A 288 -13.12 5.83 -5.17
N VAL A 289 -12.17 5.53 -4.30
CA VAL A 289 -11.95 4.22 -3.71
C VAL A 289 -12.15 4.35 -2.21
N THR A 290 -13.04 3.55 -1.63
CA THR A 290 -13.37 3.56 -0.20
C THR A 290 -13.42 2.14 0.36
N THR A 291 -13.18 2.02 1.67
CA THR A 291 -13.48 0.83 2.46
C THR A 291 -14.71 1.08 3.33
N VAL A 292 -15.46 0.02 3.65
CA VAL A 292 -16.66 0.07 4.49
C VAL A 292 -16.61 -1.06 5.49
N ARG A 293 -16.76 -0.73 6.78
CA ARG A 293 -16.98 -1.67 7.88
C ARG A 293 -18.07 -1.15 8.81
N ASN A 294 -19.28 -1.71 8.68
CA ASN A 294 -20.45 -1.35 9.47
C ASN A 294 -20.79 0.15 9.46
N GLU A 295 -20.77 0.73 8.26
CA GLU A 295 -21.02 2.16 8.01
C GLU A 295 -22.16 2.39 7.02
N GLY A 296 -23.06 1.41 6.89
CA GLY A 296 -24.11 1.40 5.87
C GLY A 296 -24.98 2.64 5.88
N THR A 297 -25.18 3.26 7.05
CA THR A 297 -25.98 4.48 7.22
C THR A 297 -25.41 5.69 6.47
N SER A 298 -24.09 5.73 6.24
CA SER A 298 -23.39 6.87 5.63
C SER A 298 -23.25 6.75 4.10
N ILE A 299 -23.41 5.54 3.54
CA ILE A 299 -23.08 5.23 2.13
C ILE A 299 -23.87 6.11 1.15
N LEU A 300 -25.20 6.26 1.32
CA LEU A 300 -26.03 6.96 0.35
C LEU A 300 -25.75 8.46 0.28
N GLU A 301 -25.58 9.13 1.43
CA GLU A 301 -25.20 10.55 1.47
C GLU A 301 -23.80 10.75 0.87
N TRP A 302 -22.85 9.88 1.22
CA TRP A 302 -21.48 9.94 0.72
C TRP A 302 -21.41 9.78 -0.80
N LEU A 303 -22.17 8.82 -1.37
CA LEU A 303 -22.30 8.67 -2.81
C LEU A 303 -22.94 9.90 -3.45
N ALA A 304 -24.03 10.42 -2.87
CA ALA A 304 -24.72 11.60 -3.38
C ALA A 304 -23.80 12.82 -3.44
N TRP A 305 -23.03 13.05 -2.36
CA TRP A 305 -22.07 14.14 -2.26
C TRP A 305 -21.02 14.08 -3.38
N HIS A 306 -20.32 12.95 -3.50
CA HIS A 306 -19.23 12.84 -4.47
C HIS A 306 -19.74 12.80 -5.91
N ARG A 307 -20.94 12.26 -6.17
CA ARG A 307 -21.59 12.36 -7.49
C ARG A 307 -21.92 13.81 -7.83
N LYS A 308 -22.48 14.59 -6.90
CA LYS A 308 -22.73 16.03 -7.13
C LYS A 308 -21.44 16.82 -7.32
N LEU A 309 -20.36 16.41 -6.67
CA LEU A 309 -19.04 17.01 -6.86
C LEU A 309 -18.41 16.70 -8.22
N GLY A 310 -18.87 15.65 -8.91
CA GLY A 310 -18.46 15.29 -10.26
C GLY A 310 -17.68 13.96 -10.37
N PHE A 311 -17.59 13.17 -9.31
CA PHE A 311 -16.99 11.83 -9.42
C PHE A 311 -17.88 10.91 -10.27
N GLU A 312 -17.24 10.17 -11.19
CA GLU A 312 -17.94 9.39 -12.20
C GLU A 312 -18.21 7.94 -11.76
N HIS A 313 -17.42 7.43 -10.80
CA HIS A 313 -17.56 6.04 -10.31
C HIS A 313 -16.94 5.82 -8.93
N PHE A 314 -17.32 4.72 -8.31
CA PHE A 314 -16.93 4.35 -6.95
C PHE A 314 -16.50 2.89 -6.88
N PHE A 315 -15.32 2.64 -6.33
CA PHE A 315 -14.84 1.31 -5.96
C PHE A 315 -14.99 1.16 -4.44
N VAL A 316 -15.92 0.30 -4.01
CA VAL A 316 -16.26 0.16 -2.60
C VAL A 316 -15.85 -1.21 -2.11
N PHE A 317 -14.89 -1.25 -1.21
CA PHE A 317 -14.43 -2.48 -0.54
C PHE A 317 -15.26 -2.74 0.72
N SER A 318 -15.81 -3.94 0.88
CA SER A 318 -16.44 -4.35 2.14
C SER A 318 -15.48 -5.17 3.00
N ASN A 319 -15.44 -4.88 4.31
CA ASN A 319 -14.61 -5.57 5.29
C ASN A 319 -15.49 -6.19 6.38
N ASN A 320 -15.96 -7.42 6.16
CA ASN A 320 -16.75 -8.22 7.11
C ASN A 320 -17.92 -7.43 7.75
N ASN A 321 -18.81 -6.89 6.91
CA ASN A 321 -19.99 -6.17 7.40
C ASN A 321 -21.02 -7.14 7.99
N ASP A 322 -21.60 -6.76 9.12
CA ASP A 322 -22.70 -7.47 9.77
C ASP A 322 -23.93 -6.56 10.01
N ASP A 323 -23.86 -5.28 9.61
CA ASP A 323 -24.93 -4.28 9.75
C ASP A 323 -25.94 -4.28 8.59
N GLY A 324 -25.79 -5.19 7.62
CA GLY A 324 -26.58 -5.23 6.39
C GLY A 324 -26.00 -4.43 5.21
N SER A 325 -24.84 -3.77 5.37
CA SER A 325 -24.19 -3.00 4.31
C SER A 325 -23.96 -3.80 3.02
N ASP A 326 -23.60 -5.08 3.13
CA ASP A 326 -23.31 -5.91 1.95
C ASP A 326 -24.54 -6.08 1.03
N ALA A 327 -25.75 -6.13 1.58
CA ALA A 327 -26.98 -6.19 0.78
C ALA A 327 -27.22 -4.88 0.02
N LEU A 328 -26.90 -3.75 0.63
CA LEU A 328 -26.96 -2.43 -0.01
C LEU A 328 -25.90 -2.30 -1.11
N LEU A 329 -24.65 -2.69 -0.82
CA LEU A 329 -23.55 -2.68 -1.79
C LEU A 329 -23.84 -3.58 -2.99
N GLN A 330 -24.41 -4.76 -2.75
CA GLN A 330 -24.86 -5.65 -3.82
C GLN A 330 -25.91 -4.99 -4.71
N ALA A 331 -26.96 -4.39 -4.13
CA ALA A 331 -28.01 -3.73 -4.89
C ALA A 331 -27.48 -2.56 -5.73
N LEU A 332 -26.57 -1.75 -5.17
CA LEU A 332 -25.91 -0.65 -5.87
C LEU A 332 -25.00 -1.13 -7.01
N ALA A 333 -24.28 -2.24 -6.81
CA ALA A 333 -23.44 -2.85 -7.85
C ALA A 333 -24.28 -3.48 -8.98
N GLU A 334 -25.36 -4.19 -8.65
CA GLU A 334 -26.32 -4.72 -9.64
C GLU A 334 -26.93 -3.59 -10.50
N ALA A 335 -27.05 -2.39 -9.94
CA ALA A 335 -27.51 -1.18 -10.64
C ALA A 335 -26.40 -0.38 -11.36
N ASN A 336 -25.14 -0.87 -11.38
CA ASN A 336 -23.96 -0.19 -11.93
C ASN A 336 -23.66 1.20 -11.32
N VAL A 337 -24.07 1.44 -10.07
CA VAL A 337 -23.75 2.70 -9.36
C VAL A 337 -22.31 2.66 -8.84
N ILE A 338 -21.85 1.48 -8.43
CA ILE A 338 -20.54 1.23 -7.84
C ILE A 338 -19.96 -0.06 -8.42
N THR A 339 -18.64 -0.23 -8.31
CA THR A 339 -18.02 -1.55 -8.31
C THR A 339 -17.85 -1.97 -6.84
N TRP A 340 -18.48 -3.06 -6.45
CA TRP A 340 -18.33 -3.65 -5.12
C TRP A 340 -17.19 -4.67 -5.13
N ILE A 341 -16.23 -4.50 -4.21
CA ILE A 341 -15.11 -5.41 -4.04
C ILE A 341 -15.23 -6.07 -2.67
N LYS A 342 -15.40 -7.40 -2.65
CA LYS A 342 -15.42 -8.18 -1.42
C LYS A 342 -13.99 -8.42 -0.96
N ASN A 343 -13.59 -7.82 0.15
CA ASN A 343 -12.25 -8.01 0.69
C ASN A 343 -12.24 -9.19 1.67
N GLU A 344 -11.93 -10.38 1.17
CA GLU A 344 -11.82 -11.58 2.01
C GLU A 344 -10.42 -11.66 2.58
N MET A 345 -10.29 -11.73 3.90
CA MET A 345 -9.00 -11.65 4.57
C MET A 345 -8.72 -12.93 5.34
N GLY A 346 -7.46 -13.36 5.33
CA GLY A 346 -6.95 -14.34 6.27
C GLY A 346 -6.70 -13.74 7.65
N ASN A 347 -6.09 -14.52 8.53
CA ASN A 347 -5.67 -14.04 9.84
C ASN A 347 -4.52 -13.02 9.70
N ASP A 348 -4.46 -12.06 10.62
CA ASP A 348 -3.36 -11.07 10.74
C ASP A 348 -3.15 -10.18 9.51
N VAL A 349 -4.24 -9.82 8.82
CA VAL A 349 -4.22 -8.90 7.68
C VAL A 349 -4.66 -7.50 8.11
N ARG A 350 -3.87 -6.47 7.75
CA ARG A 350 -4.28 -5.05 7.84
C ARG A 350 -5.19 -4.72 6.64
N PRO A 351 -6.51 -4.55 6.83
CA PRO A 351 -7.45 -4.45 5.71
C PRO A 351 -7.14 -3.28 4.76
N GLN A 352 -6.86 -2.10 5.34
CA GLN A 352 -6.60 -0.89 4.56
C GLN A 352 -5.34 -1.02 3.69
N ALA A 353 -4.26 -1.61 4.22
CA ALA A 353 -3.02 -1.81 3.47
C ALA A 353 -3.24 -2.74 2.26
N LYS A 354 -3.97 -3.84 2.47
CA LYS A 354 -4.34 -4.76 1.38
C LYS A 354 -5.16 -4.05 0.30
N VAL A 355 -6.19 -3.29 0.68
CA VAL A 355 -7.07 -2.58 -0.26
C VAL A 355 -6.30 -1.56 -1.08
N CYS A 356 -5.51 -0.71 -0.42
CA CYS A 356 -4.69 0.29 -1.09
C CYS A 356 -3.70 -0.34 -2.07
N ASN A 357 -3.03 -1.43 -1.66
CA ASN A 357 -2.05 -2.10 -2.51
C ASN A 357 -2.72 -2.84 -3.69
N TYR A 358 -3.81 -3.58 -3.46
CA TYR A 358 -4.56 -4.27 -4.51
C TYR A 358 -5.09 -3.30 -5.57
N THR A 359 -5.66 -2.17 -5.14
CA THR A 359 -6.23 -1.16 -6.03
C THR A 359 -5.20 -0.65 -7.05
N PHE A 360 -4.01 -0.28 -6.59
CA PHE A 360 -3.03 0.39 -7.46
C PHE A 360 -2.05 -0.56 -8.15
N SER A 361 -1.95 -1.82 -7.71
CA SER A 361 -1.05 -2.82 -8.32
C SER A 361 -1.77 -3.86 -9.20
N SER A 362 -2.98 -4.27 -8.84
CA SER A 362 -3.62 -5.48 -9.41
C SER A 362 -5.03 -5.27 -9.93
N LEU A 363 -5.76 -4.23 -9.53
CA LEU A 363 -7.09 -3.93 -10.07
C LEU A 363 -6.96 -3.28 -11.46
N PRO A 364 -7.45 -3.89 -12.56
CA PRO A 364 -7.37 -3.27 -13.90
C PRO A 364 -8.37 -2.13 -14.09
N GLU A 365 -9.59 -2.26 -13.57
CA GLU A 365 -10.69 -1.30 -13.78
C GLU A 365 -10.37 0.12 -13.32
N ILE A 366 -9.48 0.28 -12.33
CA ILE A 366 -9.05 1.59 -11.85
C ILE A 366 -8.36 2.41 -12.95
N LEU A 367 -7.75 1.74 -13.93
CA LEU A 367 -7.02 2.38 -15.04
C LEU A 367 -7.95 2.98 -16.09
N ASP A 368 -9.26 2.74 -16.00
CA ASP A 368 -10.21 3.44 -16.85
C ASP A 368 -10.38 4.90 -16.44
N TYR A 369 -9.94 5.26 -15.22
CA TYR A 369 -10.03 6.59 -14.65
C TYR A 369 -8.65 7.24 -14.58
N GLU A 370 -8.59 8.49 -15.02
CA GLU A 370 -7.34 9.24 -14.96
C GLU A 370 -6.91 9.54 -13.53
N TRP A 371 -7.86 9.82 -12.64
CA TRP A 371 -7.62 10.11 -11.23
C TRP A 371 -8.45 9.23 -10.31
N ALA A 372 -7.82 8.72 -9.25
CA ALA A 372 -8.49 8.00 -8.16
C ALA A 372 -8.20 8.69 -6.83
N LEU A 373 -9.25 8.97 -6.06
CA LEU A 373 -9.15 9.47 -4.69
C LEU A 373 -9.38 8.31 -3.72
N LEU A 374 -8.45 8.08 -2.80
CA LEU A 374 -8.67 7.22 -1.64
C LEU A 374 -9.34 8.05 -0.54
N LEU A 375 -10.51 7.60 -0.08
CA LEU A 375 -11.33 8.34 0.86
C LEU A 375 -12.19 7.36 1.68
N ASP A 376 -12.30 7.60 2.98
CA ASP A 376 -13.16 6.81 3.86
C ASP A 376 -14.62 7.34 3.79
N VAL A 377 -15.60 6.54 4.22
CA VAL A 377 -17.03 6.89 4.06
C VAL A 377 -17.51 7.99 5.02
N ASP A 378 -16.71 8.35 6.03
CA ASP A 378 -16.92 9.52 6.90
C ASP A 378 -16.12 10.76 6.46
N GLU A 379 -15.46 10.70 5.31
CA GLU A 379 -14.68 11.77 4.72
C GLU A 379 -15.33 12.32 3.45
N PHE A 380 -15.40 13.64 3.36
CA PHE A 380 -16.09 14.33 2.27
C PHE A 380 -15.12 15.33 1.63
N LEU A 381 -14.69 15.06 0.40
CA LEU A 381 -13.91 16.05 -0.34
C LEU A 381 -14.81 17.25 -0.61
N SER A 382 -14.39 18.44 -0.20
CA SER A 382 -15.08 19.68 -0.47
C SER A 382 -14.17 20.65 -1.20
N ILE A 383 -14.76 21.44 -2.10
CA ILE A 383 -14.06 22.44 -2.89
C ILE A 383 -14.75 23.79 -2.69
N ASN A 384 -13.99 24.87 -2.81
CA ASN A 384 -14.53 26.22 -2.80
C ASN A 384 -15.39 26.44 -4.06
N ARG A 385 -16.71 26.37 -3.92
CA ARG A 385 -17.67 26.45 -5.02
C ARG A 385 -17.76 27.83 -5.67
N ASP A 386 -17.23 28.87 -5.04
CA ASP A 386 -17.10 30.20 -5.68
C ASP A 386 -15.98 30.21 -6.72
N SER A 387 -15.00 29.31 -6.58
CA SER A 387 -13.82 29.21 -7.45
C SER A 387 -13.93 28.08 -8.48
N PHE A 388 -14.56 26.96 -8.13
CA PHE A 388 -14.65 25.76 -8.97
C PHE A 388 -16.06 25.17 -8.92
N LYS A 389 -16.63 24.80 -10.08
CA LYS A 389 -17.99 24.24 -10.10
C LYS A 389 -18.05 22.78 -9.67
N ASN A 390 -16.99 22.03 -9.94
CA ASN A 390 -16.88 20.60 -9.71
C ASN A 390 -15.40 20.16 -9.64
N ILE A 391 -15.16 18.89 -9.35
CA ILE A 391 -13.81 18.32 -9.25
C ILE A 391 -13.03 18.40 -10.57
N HIS A 392 -13.67 18.30 -11.73
CA HIS A 392 -12.98 18.39 -13.02
C HIS A 392 -12.43 19.79 -13.30
N ASP A 393 -13.15 20.84 -12.91
CA ASP A 393 -12.66 22.23 -13.01
C ASP A 393 -11.41 22.44 -12.15
N LEU A 394 -11.42 21.90 -10.92
CA LEU A 394 -10.28 21.94 -10.01
C LEU A 394 -9.08 21.15 -10.57
N LEU A 395 -9.32 19.93 -11.08
CA LEU A 395 -8.26 19.10 -11.68
C LEU A 395 -7.67 19.76 -12.93
N LYS A 396 -8.49 20.37 -13.78
CA LYS A 396 -8.02 21.12 -14.95
C LYS A 396 -7.16 22.33 -14.55
N TRP A 397 -7.46 22.96 -13.41
CA TRP A 397 -6.66 24.07 -12.90
C TRP A 397 -5.30 23.59 -12.37
N ILE A 398 -5.25 22.51 -11.59
CA ILE A 398 -3.98 22.01 -11.03
C ILE A 398 -3.06 21.41 -12.10
N GLU A 399 -3.63 20.78 -13.13
CA GLU A 399 -2.90 20.21 -14.28
C GLU A 399 -2.26 21.24 -15.22
N ARG A 400 -2.45 22.54 -14.96
CA ARG A 400 -1.62 23.58 -15.59
C ARG A 400 -0.14 23.42 -15.20
N ASN A 401 0.12 22.70 -14.12
CA ASN A 401 1.44 22.23 -13.72
C ASN A 401 1.54 20.71 -13.90
N GLU A 402 2.76 20.21 -14.05
CA GLU A 402 3.03 18.77 -13.99
C GLU A 402 2.60 18.21 -12.64
N VAL A 403 1.69 17.24 -12.62
CA VAL A 403 1.11 16.66 -11.41
C VAL A 403 0.59 15.24 -11.69
N ASP A 404 0.91 14.32 -10.79
CA ASP A 404 0.50 12.91 -10.83
C ASP A 404 -0.19 12.47 -9.53
N ALA A 405 0.01 13.22 -8.45
CA ALA A 405 -0.73 13.09 -7.20
C ALA A 405 -1.00 14.48 -6.61
N VAL A 406 -2.15 14.63 -5.94
CA VAL A 406 -2.55 15.85 -5.23
C VAL A 406 -3.06 15.54 -3.83
N GLY A 407 -2.56 16.30 -2.85
CA GLY A 407 -2.86 16.15 -1.43
C GLY A 407 -3.89 17.16 -0.96
N PHE A 408 -4.91 16.69 -0.26
CA PHE A 408 -5.99 17.49 0.33
C PHE A 408 -5.93 17.41 1.85
N ASN A 409 -5.76 18.54 2.54
CA ASN A 409 -5.73 18.56 4.00
C ASN A 409 -7.08 18.11 4.57
N TRP A 410 -7.01 17.26 5.59
CA TRP A 410 -8.12 16.99 6.49
C TRP A 410 -8.55 18.25 7.21
N GLN A 411 -9.83 18.31 7.54
CA GLN A 411 -10.39 19.27 8.46
C GLN A 411 -11.47 18.59 9.29
N TYR A 412 -11.16 18.35 10.57
CA TYR A 412 -12.00 17.58 11.47
C TYR A 412 -13.21 18.37 11.92
N THR A 413 -14.36 17.71 11.90
CA THR A 413 -15.59 18.26 12.45
C THR A 413 -15.74 17.98 13.94
N CYS A 414 -16.50 18.81 14.62
CA CYS A 414 -16.82 18.66 16.03
C CYS A 414 -18.26 18.14 16.18
N SER A 415 -18.46 17.10 16.99
CA SER A 415 -19.77 16.47 17.27
C SER A 415 -20.85 17.45 17.72
N SER A 416 -20.48 18.47 18.51
CA SER A 416 -21.39 19.43 19.17
C SER A 416 -22.43 18.74 20.08
N ASN A 417 -23.45 19.48 20.56
CA ASN A 417 -24.52 18.95 21.43
C ASN A 417 -25.51 18.00 20.71
N LEU A 418 -25.10 17.39 19.59
CA LEU A 418 -25.97 16.53 18.80
C LEU A 418 -26.04 15.14 19.41
N MET A 419 -27.25 14.75 19.83
CA MET A 419 -27.53 13.45 20.44
C MET A 419 -28.16 12.44 19.47
N ASP A 420 -28.88 12.91 18.45
CA ASP A 420 -29.62 12.06 17.51
C ASP A 420 -29.00 12.06 16.11
N TYR A 421 -29.07 10.89 15.46
CA TYR A 421 -28.44 10.61 14.16
C TYR A 421 -29.45 10.36 13.04
N LYS A 422 -30.74 10.22 13.37
CA LYS A 422 -31.69 9.45 12.54
C LYS A 422 -32.44 10.21 11.43
N LYS A 423 -32.26 11.52 11.26
CA LYS A 423 -33.22 12.29 10.44
C LYS A 423 -32.66 13.24 9.41
N ASP A 424 -31.36 13.41 9.35
CA ASP A 424 -30.75 14.39 8.46
C ASP A 424 -29.33 13.99 8.06
N PHE A 425 -28.92 14.47 6.89
CA PHE A 425 -27.56 14.39 6.38
C PHE A 425 -26.53 14.84 7.44
N VAL A 426 -25.44 14.09 7.59
CA VAL A 426 -24.35 14.45 8.51
C VAL A 426 -23.80 15.84 8.18
N THR A 427 -23.74 16.17 6.88
CA THR A 427 -23.31 17.46 6.36
C THR A 427 -24.25 18.62 6.74
N LYS A 428 -25.54 18.33 6.97
CA LYS A 428 -26.53 19.30 7.48
C LYS A 428 -26.45 19.44 8.99
N ARG A 429 -26.34 18.32 9.70
CA ARG A 429 -26.33 18.28 11.17
C ARG A 429 -25.07 18.91 11.74
N ILE A 430 -23.90 18.51 11.23
CA ILE A 430 -22.61 18.86 11.79
C ILE A 430 -21.99 19.99 10.96
N GLN A 431 -22.03 21.21 11.53
CA GLN A 431 -21.67 22.45 10.83
C GLN A 431 -20.44 23.15 11.40
N TYR A 432 -19.75 22.57 12.38
CA TYR A 432 -18.59 23.20 13.01
C TYR A 432 -17.36 22.29 12.91
N PHE A 433 -16.22 22.91 12.63
CA PHE A 433 -14.93 22.27 12.80
C PHE A 433 -14.56 22.20 14.27
N ILE A 434 -13.68 21.27 14.62
CA ILE A 434 -13.03 21.28 15.93
C ILE A 434 -12.07 22.48 16.04
N ASN A 435 -11.92 23.03 17.23
CA ASN A 435 -10.95 24.08 17.50
C ASN A 435 -9.53 23.54 17.24
N GLU A 436 -8.70 24.30 16.52
CA GLU A 436 -7.36 23.88 16.10
C GLU A 436 -6.43 23.58 17.27
N ASP A 437 -6.59 24.28 18.40
CA ASP A 437 -5.78 24.07 19.62
C ASP A 437 -6.01 22.69 20.26
N VAL A 438 -7.08 21.98 19.88
CA VAL A 438 -7.44 20.67 20.44
C VAL A 438 -6.71 19.52 19.76
N ILE A 439 -6.56 19.60 18.44
CA ILE A 439 -5.97 18.51 17.62
C ILE A 439 -4.62 18.88 17.01
N GLY A 440 -4.21 20.15 17.12
CA GLY A 440 -2.91 20.65 16.72
C GLY A 440 -2.55 20.26 15.29
N LEU A 441 -1.40 19.60 15.14
CA LEU A 441 -0.84 19.23 13.85
C LEU A 441 -1.64 18.17 13.09
N ALA A 442 -2.56 17.42 13.72
CA ALA A 442 -3.41 16.42 13.02
C ALA A 442 -4.17 17.02 11.81
N ASN A 443 -4.38 18.34 11.84
CA ASN A 443 -4.94 19.12 10.75
C ASN A 443 -4.11 19.12 9.45
N ASN A 444 -2.82 18.79 9.53
CA ASN A 444 -1.90 18.71 8.40
C ASN A 444 -1.95 17.35 7.69
N LEU A 445 -2.66 16.36 8.22
CA LEU A 445 -2.87 15.09 7.52
C LEU A 445 -3.59 15.34 6.20
N ILE A 446 -3.20 14.60 5.17
CA ILE A 446 -3.81 14.69 3.86
C ILE A 446 -4.43 13.37 3.42
N LYS A 447 -5.43 13.45 2.55
CA LYS A 447 -5.79 12.35 1.66
C LYS A 447 -5.29 12.69 0.25
N SER A 448 -4.92 11.66 -0.50
CA SER A 448 -4.32 11.84 -1.83
C SER A 448 -5.25 11.36 -2.93
N MET A 449 -5.38 12.17 -3.97
CA MET A 449 -5.87 11.73 -5.27
C MET A 449 -4.67 11.55 -6.20
N SER A 450 -4.62 10.46 -6.95
CA SER A 450 -3.46 10.15 -7.80
C SER A 450 -3.86 9.54 -9.13
N LYS A 451 -2.96 9.63 -10.11
CA LYS A 451 -3.12 8.99 -11.42
C LYS A 451 -2.79 7.51 -11.32
N PRO A 452 -3.77 6.59 -11.34
CA PRO A 452 -3.53 5.18 -10.97
C PRO A 452 -2.50 4.49 -11.84
N ARG A 453 -2.42 4.86 -13.12
CA ARG A 453 -1.47 4.29 -14.09
C ARG A 453 0.01 4.54 -13.76
N TYR A 454 0.31 5.52 -12.91
CA TYR A 454 1.68 5.88 -12.52
C TYR A 454 2.09 5.36 -11.14
N MET A 455 1.13 4.81 -10.39
CA MET A 455 1.36 4.32 -9.03
C MET A 455 1.64 2.82 -9.04
N ILE A 456 2.54 2.40 -8.17
CA ILE A 456 2.83 0.98 -7.90
C ILE A 456 2.04 0.49 -6.69
N SER A 457 1.69 1.42 -5.79
CA SER A 457 0.89 1.15 -4.60
C SER A 457 0.33 2.44 -3.99
N SER A 458 -0.26 2.35 -2.80
CA SER A 458 -0.63 3.51 -1.98
C SER A 458 -0.69 3.15 -0.49
N GLY A 459 -0.46 4.13 0.37
CA GLY A 459 -1.00 4.13 1.74
C GLY A 459 -2.41 4.72 1.74
N ALA A 460 -3.09 4.71 2.90
CA ALA A 460 -4.42 5.31 3.03
C ALA A 460 -4.43 6.84 2.75
N HIS A 461 -3.26 7.48 2.84
CA HIS A 461 -3.10 8.93 2.78
C HIS A 461 -2.27 9.44 1.60
N TYR A 462 -1.52 8.56 0.95
CA TYR A 462 -0.54 8.95 -0.06
C TYR A 462 -0.33 7.85 -1.09
N ALA A 463 0.00 8.27 -2.31
CA ALA A 463 0.34 7.34 -3.38
C ALA A 463 1.82 6.95 -3.34
N VAL A 464 2.14 5.76 -3.84
CA VAL A 464 3.51 5.23 -3.93
C VAL A 464 3.83 4.95 -5.39
N TRP A 465 4.96 5.49 -5.85
CA TRP A 465 5.54 5.23 -7.17
C TRP A 465 6.97 4.71 -7.05
N SER A 466 7.48 4.07 -8.11
CA SER A 466 8.86 3.59 -8.17
C SER A 466 9.82 4.75 -8.42
N ALA A 467 10.97 4.77 -7.75
CA ALA A 467 12.03 5.75 -7.95
C ALA A 467 12.63 5.71 -9.37
N LYS A 468 12.52 4.57 -10.09
CA LYS A 468 12.85 4.50 -11.52
C LYS A 468 12.00 5.46 -12.36
N TYR A 469 10.77 5.74 -11.94
CA TYR A 469 9.85 6.62 -12.66
C TYR A 469 9.61 7.92 -11.89
N HIS A 470 9.77 9.05 -12.57
CA HIS A 470 9.36 10.32 -12.00
C HIS A 470 7.84 10.38 -11.85
N ALA A 471 7.39 10.90 -10.71
CA ALA A 471 6.01 11.33 -10.49
C ALA A 471 6.05 12.62 -9.66
N THR A 472 5.16 13.56 -10.00
CA THR A 472 5.06 14.83 -9.28
C THR A 472 3.87 14.81 -8.31
N TYR A 473 4.16 14.88 -7.01
CA TYR A 473 3.15 15.03 -5.96
C TYR A 473 3.06 16.50 -5.54
N ARG A 474 1.87 17.11 -5.63
CA ARG A 474 1.60 18.48 -5.17
C ARG A 474 0.60 18.53 -4.03
N LEU A 475 0.66 19.59 -3.24
CA LEU A 475 -0.45 20.00 -2.40
C LEU A 475 -1.49 20.76 -3.24
N ILE A 476 -2.71 20.88 -2.74
CA ILE A 476 -3.83 21.41 -3.49
C ILE A 476 -3.65 22.85 -4.02
N GLN A 477 -2.76 23.64 -3.42
CA GLN A 477 -2.41 24.98 -3.91
C GLN A 477 -1.43 25.00 -5.10
N GLY A 478 -0.83 23.86 -5.43
CA GLY A 478 0.12 23.71 -6.53
C GLY A 478 1.59 23.58 -6.12
N ASP A 479 1.93 23.72 -4.83
CA ASP A 479 3.31 23.50 -4.37
C ASP A 479 3.69 22.02 -4.43
N ILE A 480 4.96 21.74 -4.70
CA ILE A 480 5.50 20.38 -4.62
C ILE A 480 5.40 19.91 -3.18
N HIS A 481 4.78 18.75 -2.97
CA HIS A 481 4.71 18.12 -1.67
C HIS A 481 6.09 17.55 -1.32
N ARG A 482 6.77 18.15 -0.35
CA ARG A 482 8.15 17.81 0.03
C ARG A 482 8.23 16.88 1.23
N PHE A 483 7.11 16.61 1.89
CA PHE A 483 7.03 15.77 3.11
C PHE A 483 7.94 16.26 4.27
N ALA A 484 8.51 17.46 4.17
CA ALA A 484 9.54 17.99 5.05
C ALA A 484 8.93 18.86 6.17
N HIS A 485 9.40 18.66 7.40
CA HIS A 485 8.84 19.29 8.60
C HIS A 485 8.87 20.83 8.67
N ASN A 486 7.82 21.36 9.32
CA ASN A 486 7.92 22.35 10.39
C ASN A 486 7.55 21.67 11.75
N SER A 487 8.55 21.43 12.62
CA SER A 487 8.47 21.02 14.05
C SER A 487 8.12 19.56 14.43
N GLY A 488 9.10 18.82 14.97
CA GLY A 488 9.21 18.63 16.43
C GLY A 488 8.67 17.37 17.12
N ASN A 489 8.22 16.31 16.44
CA ASN A 489 8.02 14.95 17.02
C ASN A 489 7.51 13.85 16.04
N TYR A 490 7.15 14.21 14.80
CA TYR A 490 6.69 13.25 13.79
C TYR A 490 7.85 12.86 12.85
N SER A 491 7.73 11.76 12.11
CA SER A 491 8.71 11.33 11.08
C SER A 491 8.39 11.97 9.72
N ASP A 492 9.40 12.09 8.85
CA ASP A 492 9.23 12.44 7.42
C ASP A 492 8.30 11.40 6.77
N ASP A 493 7.01 11.72 6.65
CA ASP A 493 6.00 10.81 6.13
C ASP A 493 5.08 11.54 5.14
N PRO A 494 4.86 10.96 3.95
CA PRO A 494 4.07 11.59 2.91
C PRO A 494 2.61 11.86 3.26
N MET A 495 2.09 11.30 4.36
CA MET A 495 0.75 11.61 4.88
C MET A 495 0.60 13.02 5.48
N TRP A 496 1.69 13.75 5.74
CA TRP A 496 1.65 15.06 6.40
C TRP A 496 2.06 16.18 5.45
N ALA A 497 1.20 17.19 5.27
CA ALA A 497 1.58 18.44 4.61
C ALA A 497 2.41 19.35 5.53
N ASP A 498 3.31 20.13 4.94
CA ASP A 498 4.11 21.17 5.61
C ASP A 498 3.24 22.36 6.08
N HIS A 499 2.10 22.57 5.43
CA HIS A 499 1.11 23.60 5.74
C HIS A 499 -0.31 23.22 5.28
N ASN A 500 -1.31 23.94 5.80
CA ASN A 500 -2.72 23.73 5.47
C ASN A 500 -3.21 24.70 4.40
N HIS A 501 -3.81 24.17 3.32
CA HIS A 501 -4.33 24.98 2.21
C HIS A 501 -5.79 24.69 1.87
N ARG A 502 -6.62 24.77 2.91
CA ARG A 502 -8.05 24.47 2.88
C ARG A 502 -8.89 25.47 2.10
N GLY A 503 -8.33 26.64 1.75
CA GLY A 503 -9.04 27.71 1.04
C GLY A 503 -9.40 27.40 -0.43
N ILE A 504 -8.87 26.31 -0.97
CA ILE A 504 -9.15 25.80 -2.32
C ILE A 504 -10.05 24.57 -2.23
N ALA A 505 -9.59 23.56 -1.50
CA ALA A 505 -10.33 22.34 -1.21
C ALA A 505 -9.77 21.67 0.05
N ASN A 506 -10.59 20.88 0.72
CA ASN A 506 -10.27 20.17 1.95
C ASN A 506 -11.09 18.88 2.03
N VAL A 507 -10.64 17.94 2.84
CA VAL A 507 -11.44 16.76 3.19
C VAL A 507 -12.08 17.03 4.55
N ILE A 508 -13.39 17.25 4.55
CA ILE A 508 -14.18 17.42 5.77
C ILE A 508 -14.36 16.04 6.39
N HIS A 509 -13.78 15.84 7.58
CA HIS A 509 -13.74 14.53 8.22
C HIS A 509 -14.75 14.47 9.38
N TYR A 510 -15.79 13.67 9.21
CA TYR A 510 -16.87 13.44 10.18
C TYR A 510 -16.53 12.30 11.13
N HIS A 511 -15.38 12.42 11.80
CA HIS A 511 -14.73 11.35 12.55
C HIS A 511 -15.57 10.74 13.70
N PHE A 512 -16.21 11.61 14.50
CA PHE A 512 -16.97 11.18 15.70
C PHE A 512 -18.48 11.32 15.56
N LYS A 513 -18.96 12.15 14.64
CA LYS A 513 -20.40 12.41 14.42
C LYS A 513 -21.13 12.72 15.74
N SER A 514 -22.34 12.21 16.00
CA SER A 514 -23.00 12.34 17.31
C SER A 514 -22.47 11.35 18.36
N ALA A 515 -22.77 11.58 19.65
CA ALA A 515 -22.39 10.64 20.72
C ALA A 515 -22.97 9.23 20.55
N LYS A 516 -24.18 9.09 19.97
CA LYS A 516 -24.77 7.78 19.64
C LYS A 516 -24.08 7.10 18.46
N GLU A 517 -23.69 7.86 17.43
CA GLU A 517 -22.89 7.35 16.31
C GLU A 517 -21.48 6.93 16.79
N PHE A 518 -20.91 7.64 17.76
CA PHE A 518 -19.64 7.26 18.38
C PHE A 518 -19.69 5.88 19.07
N LEU A 519 -20.83 5.49 19.67
CA LEU A 519 -20.98 4.14 20.21
C LEU A 519 -20.86 3.05 19.13
N LEU A 520 -21.39 3.30 17.92
CA LEU A 520 -21.24 2.36 16.81
C LEU A 520 -19.78 2.22 16.38
N ARG A 521 -19.00 3.30 16.45
CA ARG A 521 -17.54 3.27 16.22
C ARG A 521 -16.83 2.37 17.24
N LEU A 522 -17.21 2.45 18.52
CA LEU A 522 -16.68 1.57 19.56
C LEU A 522 -17.02 0.10 19.28
N TYR A 523 -18.25 -0.18 18.83
CA TYR A 523 -18.70 -1.53 18.49
C TYR A 523 -17.91 -2.17 17.34
N ARG A 524 -17.75 -1.45 16.22
CA ARG A 524 -17.10 -2.02 15.03
C ARG A 524 -15.57 -2.16 15.17
N GLY A 525 -14.95 -1.35 16.03
CA GLY A 525 -13.49 -1.19 16.10
C GLY A 525 -12.91 -0.34 14.95
N ASP A 526 -11.58 -0.25 14.89
CA ASP A 526 -10.93 0.41 13.75
C ASP A 526 -10.92 -0.53 12.53
N VAL A 527 -11.05 0.04 11.32
CA VAL A 527 -10.87 -0.72 10.06
C VAL A 527 -9.43 -1.26 9.96
N LEU A 528 -8.49 -0.67 10.72
CA LEU A 528 -7.11 -1.12 10.84
C LEU A 528 -6.91 -2.36 11.73
N ASP A 529 -7.86 -2.68 12.61
CA ASP A 529 -7.75 -3.78 13.59
C ASP A 529 -8.35 -5.10 13.08
N ALA A 530 -7.75 -6.22 13.51
CA ALA A 530 -8.26 -7.57 13.24
C ALA A 530 -9.68 -7.77 13.82
N TYR A 531 -10.50 -8.55 13.11
CA TYR A 531 -11.92 -8.78 13.42
C TYR A 531 -12.13 -9.60 14.69
N SER A 532 -13.13 -9.23 15.51
CA SER A 532 -13.74 -10.12 16.49
C SER A 532 -15.24 -9.86 16.59
N ASP A 533 -16.06 -10.90 16.39
CA ASP A 533 -17.49 -10.92 16.77
C ASP A 533 -17.59 -10.91 18.30
N SER A 534 -17.40 -9.74 18.91
CA SER A 534 -17.53 -9.60 20.35
C SER A 534 -18.96 -9.23 20.69
N PRO A 535 -19.62 -9.94 21.64
CA PRO A 535 -20.86 -9.45 22.20
C PRO A 535 -20.66 -8.07 22.81
N VAL A 536 -21.74 -7.30 22.98
CA VAL A 536 -21.67 -6.06 23.76
C VAL A 536 -21.28 -6.41 25.19
N ASP A 537 -20.03 -6.11 25.54
CA ASP A 537 -19.46 -6.32 26.86
C ASP A 537 -18.57 -5.13 27.29
N MET A 538 -17.93 -5.24 28.45
CA MET A 538 -17.07 -4.18 28.99
C MET A 538 -15.86 -3.83 28.13
N SER A 539 -15.35 -4.77 27.32
CA SER A 539 -14.15 -4.56 26.50
C SER A 539 -14.35 -3.55 25.36
N LEU A 540 -15.61 -3.31 24.97
CA LEU A 540 -16.01 -2.34 23.97
C LEU A 540 -15.77 -0.89 24.43
N PHE A 541 -15.93 -0.62 25.72
CA PHE A 541 -15.83 0.74 26.29
C PHE A 541 -14.39 1.12 26.64
N LYS A 542 -13.53 1.13 25.62
CA LYS A 542 -12.12 1.49 25.75
C LYS A 542 -11.95 2.94 26.23
N GLU A 543 -11.53 3.10 27.49
CA GLU A 543 -11.45 4.41 28.16
C GLU A 543 -10.60 5.44 27.42
N HIS A 544 -9.52 5.05 26.75
CA HIS A 544 -8.67 5.98 25.99
C HIS A 544 -9.35 6.53 24.73
N THR A 545 -10.13 5.69 24.03
CA THR A 545 -10.90 6.09 22.85
C THR A 545 -12.01 7.05 23.26
N ILE A 546 -12.69 6.73 24.37
CA ILE A 546 -13.77 7.57 24.92
C ILE A 546 -13.23 8.89 25.45
N ASP A 547 -12.06 8.88 26.12
CA ASP A 547 -11.37 10.11 26.56
C ASP A 547 -11.11 11.05 25.37
N THR A 548 -10.62 10.50 24.25
CA THR A 548 -10.39 11.26 23.03
C THR A 548 -11.67 11.94 22.53
N PHE A 549 -12.81 11.24 22.54
CA PHE A 549 -14.10 11.83 22.21
C PHE A 549 -14.51 12.92 23.22
N ASN A 550 -14.44 12.64 24.52
CA ASN A 550 -14.83 13.55 25.60
C ASN A 550 -14.02 14.86 25.59
N GLN A 551 -12.74 14.81 25.18
CA GLN A 551 -11.90 16.00 25.06
C GLN A 551 -12.28 16.88 23.85
N GLN A 552 -12.96 16.31 22.84
CA GLN A 552 -13.14 16.93 21.52
C GLN A 552 -14.59 17.35 21.22
N HIS A 553 -15.58 16.58 21.67
CA HIS A 553 -16.97 16.64 21.17
C HIS A 553 -17.68 17.99 21.38
N MET A 554 -17.20 18.84 22.31
CA MET A 554 -17.76 20.16 22.61
C MET A 554 -16.81 21.33 22.34
N LYS A 555 -15.65 21.08 21.74
CA LYS A 555 -14.62 22.11 21.48
C LYS A 555 -14.74 22.65 20.06
N TYR A 556 -15.86 23.31 19.77
CA TYR A 556 -16.12 23.85 18.44
C TYR A 556 -15.21 25.04 18.11
N GLY A 557 -14.76 25.08 16.86
CA GLY A 557 -14.05 26.17 16.23
C GLY A 557 -14.94 26.88 15.20
N ALA A 558 -14.38 27.17 14.03
CA ALA A 558 -15.09 27.86 12.96
C ALA A 558 -16.25 27.04 12.39
N LYS A 559 -17.32 27.74 11.99
CA LYS A 559 -18.41 27.16 11.21
C LYS A 559 -17.92 26.81 9.81
N ILE A 560 -18.38 25.70 9.24
CA ILE A 560 -18.16 25.35 7.84
C ILE A 560 -18.85 26.40 6.95
N LEU A 561 -18.10 26.98 6.01
CA LEU A 561 -18.63 28.00 5.10
C LEU A 561 -19.57 27.36 4.06
N GLU A 562 -20.64 28.07 3.70
CA GLU A 562 -21.68 27.53 2.82
C GLU A 562 -21.18 27.17 1.41
N ASN A 563 -20.16 27.87 0.92
CA ASN A 563 -19.54 27.60 -0.38
C ASN A 563 -18.72 26.29 -0.41
N TYR A 564 -18.55 25.62 0.73
CA TYR A 564 -17.97 24.26 0.83
C TYR A 564 -19.05 23.19 1.04
N LEU A 565 -20.34 23.54 1.03
CA LEU A 565 -21.44 22.60 1.25
C LEU A 565 -22.38 22.58 0.05
N PHE A 566 -22.96 21.41 -0.22
CA PHE A 566 -24.14 21.31 -1.06
C PHE A 566 -25.39 21.72 -0.28
N LYS A 567 -26.36 22.31 -0.98
CA LYS A 567 -27.68 22.53 -0.41
C LYS A 567 -28.38 21.18 -0.26
N GLU A 568 -29.19 21.03 0.78
CA GLU A 568 -29.85 19.76 1.13
C GLU A 568 -30.65 19.16 -0.04
N TYR A 569 -31.41 19.99 -0.77
CA TYR A 569 -32.19 19.52 -1.91
C TYR A 569 -31.32 18.96 -3.05
N GLU A 570 -30.07 19.43 -3.20
CA GLU A 570 -29.13 18.90 -4.19
C GLU A 570 -28.75 17.46 -3.85
N LEU A 571 -28.49 17.17 -2.57
CA LEU A 571 -28.14 15.84 -2.10
C LEU A 571 -29.37 14.92 -2.08
N GLN A 572 -30.51 15.41 -1.59
CA GLN A 572 -31.74 14.64 -1.48
C GLN A 572 -32.20 14.11 -2.83
N GLU A 573 -32.12 14.92 -3.89
CA GLU A 573 -32.45 14.50 -5.26
C GLU A 573 -31.69 13.23 -5.67
N VAL A 574 -30.38 13.14 -5.36
CA VAL A 574 -29.56 11.99 -5.73
C VAL A 574 -29.83 10.81 -4.82
N VAL A 575 -30.05 11.04 -3.52
CA VAL A 575 -30.41 9.97 -2.58
C VAL A 575 -31.76 9.35 -2.97
N ASP A 576 -32.76 10.14 -3.34
CA ASP A 576 -34.06 9.66 -3.81
C ASP A 576 -33.91 8.80 -5.09
N GLN A 577 -33.04 9.23 -6.01
CA GLN A 577 -32.71 8.42 -7.19
C GLN A 577 -32.08 7.08 -6.81
N LEU A 578 -31.14 7.06 -5.87
CA LEU A 578 -30.51 5.83 -5.39
C LEU A 578 -31.53 4.90 -4.71
N LEU A 579 -32.38 5.44 -3.82
CA LEU A 579 -33.41 4.69 -3.12
C LEU A 579 -34.46 4.09 -4.07
N SER A 580 -34.71 4.74 -5.22
CA SER A 580 -35.62 4.22 -6.24
C SER A 580 -35.10 2.97 -6.98
N LEU A 581 -33.81 2.65 -6.85
CA LEU A 581 -33.21 1.47 -7.48
C LEU A 581 -33.70 0.17 -6.80
N PRO A 582 -33.82 -0.94 -7.55
CA PRO A 582 -34.29 -2.20 -6.99
C PRO A 582 -33.51 -2.63 -5.74
N LYS A 583 -34.24 -2.96 -4.67
CA LYS A 583 -33.73 -3.43 -3.37
C LYS A 583 -32.91 -2.42 -2.54
N VAL A 584 -32.58 -1.24 -3.06
CA VAL A 584 -31.74 -0.26 -2.35
C VAL A 584 -32.45 0.28 -1.10
N ASP A 585 -33.68 0.78 -1.22
CA ASP A 585 -34.44 1.26 -0.05
C ASP A 585 -34.65 0.14 0.98
N GLN A 586 -35.05 -1.06 0.54
CA GLN A 586 -35.23 -2.21 1.44
C GLN A 586 -33.95 -2.52 2.25
N ALA A 587 -32.79 -2.57 1.58
CA ALA A 587 -31.51 -2.81 2.25
C ALA A 587 -31.14 -1.66 3.19
N TYR A 588 -31.38 -0.41 2.79
CA TYR A 588 -31.10 0.76 3.63
C TYR A 588 -31.98 0.81 4.89
N GLN A 589 -33.28 0.53 4.78
CA GLN A 589 -34.18 0.45 5.94
C GLN A 589 -33.76 -0.66 6.91
N GLN A 590 -33.25 -1.79 6.40
CA GLN A 590 -32.70 -2.85 7.24
C GLN A 590 -31.47 -2.39 8.02
N ILE A 591 -30.54 -1.67 7.37
CA ILE A 591 -29.36 -1.08 8.01
C ILE A 591 -29.78 -0.12 9.14
N LEU A 592 -30.74 0.77 8.88
CA LEU A 592 -31.25 1.70 9.89
C LEU A 592 -31.81 0.96 11.11
N ARG A 593 -32.60 -0.11 10.87
CA ARG A 593 -33.14 -0.93 11.96
C ARG A 593 -32.04 -1.63 12.78
N ILE A 594 -31.06 -2.25 12.13
CA ILE A 594 -29.95 -2.93 12.82
C ILE A 594 -29.14 -1.92 13.63
N THR A 595 -28.90 -0.75 13.06
CA THR A 595 -28.19 0.35 13.73
C THR A 595 -28.94 0.80 14.99
N ASP A 596 -30.26 0.95 14.89
CA ASP A 596 -31.12 1.32 16.01
C ASP A 596 -31.07 0.30 17.15
N ASP A 597 -31.18 -0.98 16.81
CA ASP A 597 -31.14 -2.08 17.76
C ASP A 597 -29.77 -2.13 18.46
N ARG A 598 -28.67 -1.94 17.72
CA ARG A 598 -27.30 -1.92 18.28
C ARG A 598 -27.07 -0.76 19.25
N VAL A 599 -27.42 0.45 18.86
CA VAL A 599 -27.28 1.62 19.74
C VAL A 599 -28.09 1.42 21.01
N THR A 600 -29.32 0.92 20.89
CA THR A 600 -30.20 0.64 22.03
C THR A 600 -29.60 -0.41 22.95
N ASN A 601 -29.09 -1.51 22.39
CA ASN A 601 -28.46 -2.58 23.17
C ASN A 601 -27.20 -2.09 23.92
N MET A 602 -26.35 -1.29 23.28
CA MET A 602 -25.17 -0.71 23.94
C MET A 602 -25.56 0.24 25.08
N LEU A 603 -26.55 1.10 24.87
CA LEU A 603 -27.03 2.01 25.90
C LEU A 603 -27.63 1.26 27.09
N ASN A 604 -28.46 0.24 26.84
CA ASN A 604 -29.01 -0.61 27.89
C ASN A 604 -27.91 -1.32 28.68
N PHE A 605 -26.90 -1.86 27.99
CA PHE A 605 -25.76 -2.49 28.63
C PHE A 605 -24.98 -1.50 29.53
N MET A 606 -24.72 -0.28 29.04
CA MET A 606 -24.07 0.77 29.83
C MET A 606 -24.88 1.14 31.09
N LEU A 607 -26.21 1.19 30.98
CA LEU A 607 -27.10 1.51 32.11
C LEU A 607 -27.13 0.38 33.15
N GLU A 608 -27.28 -0.86 32.71
CA GLU A 608 -27.31 -2.04 33.59
C GLU A 608 -25.99 -2.24 34.34
N ASN A 609 -24.88 -1.81 33.74
CA ASN A 609 -23.53 -1.98 34.31
C ASN A 609 -22.86 -0.65 34.70
N GLN A 610 -23.66 0.38 34.98
CA GLN A 610 -23.17 1.74 35.20
C GLN A 610 -22.06 1.83 36.27
N GLU A 611 -22.14 1.03 37.34
CA GLU A 611 -21.13 1.04 38.42
C GLU A 611 -19.77 0.54 37.96
N GLN A 612 -19.74 -0.42 37.03
CA GLN A 612 -18.53 -1.08 36.52
C GLN A 612 -17.85 -0.29 35.39
N LEU A 613 -18.56 0.65 34.75
CA LEU A 613 -17.99 1.50 33.72
C LEU A 613 -16.80 2.33 34.25
N GLY A 614 -15.81 2.54 33.38
CA GLY A 614 -14.72 3.47 33.62
C GLY A 614 -15.19 4.92 33.73
N HIS A 615 -14.27 5.82 34.08
CA HIS A 615 -14.59 7.23 34.34
C HIS A 615 -15.13 7.93 33.08
N ASN A 616 -14.46 7.74 31.95
CA ASN A 616 -14.80 8.40 30.69
C ASN A 616 -16.08 7.82 30.09
N ALA A 617 -16.29 6.51 30.20
CA ALA A 617 -17.55 5.86 29.81
C ALA A 617 -18.74 6.37 30.64
N LYS A 618 -18.57 6.59 31.95
CA LYS A 618 -19.60 7.20 32.81
C LYS A 618 -19.93 8.63 32.38
N GLN A 619 -18.92 9.43 32.02
CA GLN A 619 -19.13 10.78 31.50
C GLN A 619 -19.90 10.76 30.17
N LEU A 620 -19.52 9.89 29.24
CA LEU A 620 -20.21 9.72 27.96
C LEU A 620 -21.67 9.31 28.18
N LEU A 621 -21.93 8.33 29.05
CA LEU A 621 -23.30 7.90 29.38
C LEU A 621 -24.12 9.06 29.94
N LYS A 622 -23.56 9.82 30.89
CA LYS A 622 -24.24 10.99 31.47
C LYS A 622 -24.57 12.02 30.39
N PHE A 623 -23.63 12.30 29.48
CA PHE A 623 -23.86 13.20 28.36
C PHE A 623 -25.00 12.71 27.46
N ILE A 624 -25.08 11.41 27.15
CA ILE A 624 -26.17 10.86 26.33
C ILE A 624 -27.54 10.94 27.04
N GLN A 625 -27.57 10.96 28.37
CA GLN A 625 -28.79 11.05 29.18
C GLN A 625 -29.32 12.49 29.38
N GLU A 626 -28.45 13.48 29.31
CA GLU A 626 -28.78 14.93 29.37
C GLU A 626 -29.37 15.43 28.06
#